data_AF-A0A2A9K386-F1
#
_entry.id   AF-A0A2A9K386-F1
#
_cell.length_a   1.000
_cell.length_b   1.000
_cell.length_c   1.000
_cell.angle_alpha   90.00
_cell.angle_beta   90.00
_cell.angle_gamma   90.00
#
_symmetry.space_group_name_H-M   'P 1'
#
loop_
_entity.id
_entity.type
_entity.pdbx_description
1 polymer ?
#
loop_
_entity_poly.entity_id
_entity_poly.type
_entity_poly.pdbx_seq_one_letter_code
_entity_poly.pdbx_strand_id
1 'polypeptide(L)'
;MDKLATKTKSVSTGLPWTGGVLAACALGAALLFSQNLAFSSEAAKMVPAPVSDETAVATEHSETAVFAGGCFWGVQGVFQHVRGVSNVVSGYAGGSRDTAQYNRVSEGDTGHAESVQITYDPTQVTYGKLLQIFFSVAHDPTELNRQGPDTGSQYRSAVFPANDMQRKVAQAYVTQIDHAKVFSNALATKVEALRGFYPAESYHQNFLTRNPSYPYIVVNDLPKIDDLKRLFPDMYRTQPVLAKADSR
;
A
#
# COMPACT_ATOMS: atom_id res chain seq x y z
N MET A 1 11.06 94.12 22.41
CA MET A 1 10.09 94.86 23.23
C MET A 1 8.97 93.90 23.58
N ASP A 2 8.50 94.03 24.82
CA ASP A 2 7.33 93.44 25.45
C ASP A 2 7.37 92.03 26.06
N LYS A 3 7.21 92.10 27.39
CA LYS A 3 6.91 91.07 28.40
C LYS A 3 5.46 90.60 28.27
N LEU A 4 5.16 89.45 28.90
CA LEU A 4 4.00 89.13 29.77
C LEU A 4 3.68 87.62 29.61
N ALA A 5 4.13 86.74 30.50
CA ALA A 5 3.62 86.43 31.83
C ALA A 5 2.22 85.76 31.88
N THR A 6 2.27 84.45 32.20
CA THR A 6 1.36 83.66 33.06
C THR A 6 -0.11 83.40 32.67
N LYS A 7 -0.44 82.11 32.51
CA LYS A 7 -1.48 81.46 33.33
C LYS A 7 -1.27 79.94 33.44
N THR A 8 -1.14 79.50 34.68
CA THR A 8 -1.21 78.11 35.16
C THR A 8 -2.66 77.61 35.13
N LYS A 9 -2.86 76.35 34.74
CA LYS A 9 -3.83 75.44 35.38
C LYS A 9 -3.30 74.00 35.33
N SER A 10 -3.49 73.34 36.46
CA SER A 10 -2.96 72.05 36.86
C SER A 10 -3.82 70.86 36.42
N VAL A 11 -3.13 69.74 36.19
CA VAL A 11 -3.47 68.34 36.57
C VAL A 11 -4.79 67.75 36.07
N SER A 12 -4.68 66.71 35.24
CA SER A 12 -5.10 65.37 35.67
C SER A 12 -4.34 64.27 34.93
N THR A 13 -3.89 63.30 35.71
CA THR A 13 -3.18 62.07 35.39
C THR A 13 -3.93 61.16 34.41
N GLY A 14 -3.27 60.78 33.32
CA GLY A 14 -3.62 59.63 32.49
C GLY A 14 -2.38 58.75 32.31
N LEU A 15 -2.35 57.62 33.02
CA LEU A 15 -1.30 56.61 32.94
C LEU A 15 -1.31 55.99 31.52
N PRO A 16 -0.16 55.78 30.87
CA PRO A 16 -0.11 55.29 29.50
C PRO A 16 -0.53 53.81 29.43
N TRP A 17 -1.52 53.55 28.58
CA TRP A 17 -1.95 52.23 28.15
C TRP A 17 -0.80 51.58 27.36
N THR A 18 0.11 50.92 28.07
CA THR A 18 1.14 50.05 27.49
C THR A 18 0.68 48.61 27.64
N GLY A 19 -0.24 48.21 26.77
CA GLY A 19 -0.68 46.83 26.69
C GLY A 19 -1.06 46.51 25.27
N GLY A 20 -0.18 45.86 24.52
CA GLY A 20 -0.57 45.36 23.21
C GLY A 20 0.51 45.09 22.17
N VAL A 21 1.78 44.83 22.53
CA VAL A 21 2.71 44.22 21.56
C VAL A 21 3.65 43.31 22.34
N LEU A 22 3.31 42.02 22.46
CA LEU A 22 4.25 40.88 22.66
C LEU A 22 3.52 39.52 22.80
N ALA A 23 2.38 39.31 22.11
CA ALA A 23 1.67 38.02 22.11
C ALA A 23 1.32 37.53 20.70
N ALA A 24 2.12 37.89 19.68
CA ALA A 24 1.85 37.51 18.29
C ALA A 24 2.81 36.45 17.71
N CYS A 25 3.87 36.04 18.41
CA CYS A 25 4.85 35.09 17.87
C CYS A 25 4.76 33.65 18.43
N ALA A 26 3.93 33.38 19.45
CA ALA A 26 3.80 32.04 20.02
C ALA A 26 2.63 31.22 19.42
N LEU A 27 1.67 31.86 18.74
CA LEU A 27 0.51 31.17 18.16
C LEU A 27 0.73 30.68 16.72
N GLY A 28 1.75 31.18 16.01
CA GLY A 28 2.07 30.75 14.64
C GLY A 28 2.81 29.41 14.58
N ALA A 29 3.59 29.05 15.60
CA ALA A 29 4.34 27.81 15.61
C ALA A 29 3.50 26.58 16.02
N ALA A 30 2.41 26.77 16.77
CA ALA A 30 1.53 25.68 17.20
C ALA A 30 0.53 25.23 16.12
N LEU A 31 0.24 26.09 15.12
CA LEU A 31 -0.68 25.78 14.02
C LEU A 31 0.00 25.10 12.82
N LEU A 32 1.33 24.94 12.84
CA LEU A 32 2.08 24.21 11.81
C LEU A 32 2.37 22.75 12.19
N PHE A 33 2.02 22.32 13.41
CA PHE A 33 2.21 20.94 13.88
C PHE A 33 0.94 20.07 13.86
N SER A 34 -0.19 20.62 13.40
CA SER A 34 -1.46 19.92 13.29
C SER A 34 -1.91 19.72 11.84
N GLN A 35 -0.97 19.76 10.88
CA GLN A 35 -1.20 18.99 9.67
C GLN A 35 -1.06 17.53 10.07
N ASN A 36 -2.21 16.90 10.32
CA ASN A 36 -2.35 15.45 10.25
C ASN A 36 -1.74 15.02 8.91
N LEU A 37 -0.46 14.67 8.89
CA LEU A 37 0.07 13.73 7.93
C LEU A 37 -0.74 12.47 8.21
N ALA A 38 -1.86 12.32 7.51
CA ALA A 38 -2.59 11.07 7.47
C ALA A 38 -1.59 10.06 6.93
N PHE A 39 -1.00 9.27 7.84
CA PHE A 39 -0.17 8.13 7.46
C PHE A 39 -1.09 7.21 6.67
N SER A 40 -0.82 7.11 5.37
CA SER A 40 -1.66 6.38 4.42
C SER A 40 -1.27 4.89 4.31
N SER A 41 -0.52 4.37 5.29
CA SER A 41 -0.46 2.93 5.53
C SER A 41 -1.64 2.53 6.41
N GLU A 42 -2.68 1.98 5.79
CA GLU A 42 -3.72 1.20 6.45
C GLU A 42 -3.08 0.19 7.43
N ALA A 43 -3.60 0.11 8.66
CA ALA A 43 -2.98 -0.71 9.70
C ALA A 43 -3.09 -2.20 9.36
N ALA A 44 -1.95 -2.91 9.25
CA ALA A 44 -1.95 -4.35 8.98
C ALA A 44 -2.71 -5.15 10.03
N LYS A 45 -3.54 -6.10 9.57
CA LYS A 45 -4.38 -6.95 10.42
C LYS A 45 -4.02 -8.41 10.20
N MET A 46 -3.76 -9.14 11.28
CA MET A 46 -3.53 -10.58 11.18
C MET A 46 -4.85 -11.29 10.88
N VAL A 47 -5.02 -11.80 9.66
CA VAL A 47 -6.17 -12.64 9.29
C VAL A 47 -5.89 -14.11 9.67
N PRO A 48 -6.92 -14.92 9.94
CA PRO A 48 -6.73 -16.32 10.30
C PRO A 48 -6.01 -17.09 9.19
N ALA A 49 -5.23 -18.12 9.56
CA ALA A 49 -4.60 -19.00 8.58
C ALA A 49 -5.66 -19.71 7.73
N PRO A 50 -5.43 -19.92 6.42
CA PRO A 50 -6.36 -20.63 5.56
C PRO A 50 -6.64 -22.04 6.07
N VAL A 51 -7.93 -22.42 6.09
CA VAL A 51 -8.37 -23.78 6.48
C VAL A 51 -8.15 -24.80 5.35
N SER A 52 -7.96 -24.32 4.12
CA SER A 52 -7.74 -25.17 2.95
C SER A 52 -6.66 -24.56 2.06
N ASP A 53 -5.91 -25.42 1.41
CA ASP A 53 -4.82 -25.05 0.52
C ASP A 53 -4.70 -26.04 -0.64
N GLU A 54 -3.87 -25.70 -1.62
CA GLU A 54 -3.48 -26.64 -2.66
C GLU A 54 -2.67 -27.77 -2.02
N THR A 55 -2.90 -29.01 -2.45
CA THR A 55 -1.99 -30.09 -2.10
C THR A 55 -0.75 -29.90 -2.95
N ALA A 56 0.34 -29.42 -2.34
CA ALA A 56 1.62 -29.34 -3.03
C ALA A 56 1.94 -30.72 -3.63
N VAL A 57 2.01 -30.80 -4.95
CA VAL A 57 2.52 -32.00 -5.60
C VAL A 57 4.00 -32.02 -5.25
N ALA A 58 4.43 -33.02 -4.48
CA ALA A 58 5.77 -33.07 -3.85
C ALA A 58 6.96 -32.96 -4.83
N THR A 59 6.70 -32.92 -6.14
CA THR A 59 7.68 -32.78 -7.22
C THR A 59 7.72 -31.38 -7.86
N GLU A 60 6.71 -30.54 -7.64
CA GLU A 60 6.65 -29.20 -8.23
C GLU A 60 7.30 -28.19 -7.28
N HIS A 61 8.51 -27.73 -7.62
CA HIS A 61 9.24 -26.71 -6.88
C HIS A 61 8.97 -25.28 -7.37
N SER A 62 7.98 -25.11 -8.25
CA SER A 62 7.65 -23.81 -8.82
C SER A 62 6.19 -23.72 -9.23
N GLU A 63 5.45 -22.80 -8.61
CA GLU A 63 4.10 -22.40 -8.99
C GLU A 63 4.02 -20.88 -9.15
N THR A 64 2.90 -20.38 -9.69
CA THR A 64 2.66 -18.94 -9.83
C THR A 64 1.34 -18.50 -9.21
N ALA A 65 1.34 -17.35 -8.56
CA ALA A 65 0.15 -16.65 -8.08
C ALA A 65 0.09 -15.23 -8.67
N VAL A 66 -1.11 -14.71 -8.92
CA VAL A 66 -1.29 -13.34 -9.44
C VAL A 66 -2.28 -12.57 -8.56
N PHE A 67 -1.80 -11.50 -7.94
CA PHE A 67 -2.58 -10.67 -7.00
C PHE A 67 -2.51 -9.18 -7.39
N ALA A 68 -3.59 -8.45 -7.11
CA ALA A 68 -3.69 -7.00 -7.25
C ALA A 68 -4.21 -6.39 -5.95
N GLY A 69 -3.54 -5.37 -5.43
CA GLY A 69 -3.84 -4.79 -4.12
C GLY A 69 -3.46 -3.32 -4.03
N GLY A 70 -3.70 -2.55 -5.09
CA GLY A 70 -3.22 -1.17 -5.20
C GLY A 70 -1.94 -1.05 -6.01
N CYS A 71 -1.15 -0.01 -5.74
CA CYS A 71 0.13 0.22 -6.41
C CYS A 71 1.03 -1.03 -6.30
N PHE A 72 1.43 -1.58 -7.45
CA PHE A 72 2.18 -2.83 -7.49
C PHE A 72 3.60 -2.74 -6.91
N TRP A 73 4.12 -1.54 -6.58
CA TRP A 73 5.47 -1.35 -6.06
C TRP A 73 5.58 -1.91 -4.64
N GLY A 74 4.62 -1.55 -3.77
CA GLY A 74 4.51 -2.10 -2.43
C GLY A 74 4.18 -3.58 -2.42
N VAL A 75 3.22 -4.00 -3.26
CA VAL A 75 2.82 -5.41 -3.34
C VAL A 75 4.01 -6.27 -3.81
N GLN A 76 4.76 -5.81 -4.82
CA GLN A 76 5.99 -6.47 -5.26
C GLN A 76 6.98 -6.55 -4.10
N GLY A 77 7.27 -5.42 -3.46
CA GLY A 77 8.18 -5.36 -2.32
C GLY A 77 7.86 -6.35 -1.21
N VAL A 78 6.59 -6.45 -0.81
CA VAL A 78 6.12 -7.41 0.21
C VAL A 78 6.51 -8.83 -0.19
N PHE A 79 6.10 -9.29 -1.38
CA PHE A 79 6.35 -10.67 -1.79
C PHE A 79 7.82 -10.96 -2.11
N GLN A 80 8.61 -9.96 -2.49
CA GLN A 80 10.05 -10.12 -2.66
C GLN A 80 10.75 -10.51 -1.36
N HIS A 81 10.19 -10.11 -0.21
CA HIS A 81 10.69 -10.44 1.12
C HIS A 81 10.11 -11.73 1.73
N VAL A 82 9.34 -12.52 0.97
CA VAL A 82 8.75 -13.79 1.45
C VAL A 82 9.66 -14.98 1.14
N ARG A 83 9.94 -15.83 2.13
CA ARG A 83 10.66 -17.10 1.98
C ARG A 83 9.85 -18.07 1.11
N GLY A 84 10.55 -18.87 0.31
CA GLY A 84 9.92 -19.71 -0.71
C GLY A 84 9.55 -18.97 -2.01
N VAL A 85 9.48 -17.63 -2.02
CA VAL A 85 9.30 -16.86 -3.26
C VAL A 85 10.64 -16.72 -3.98
N SER A 86 10.66 -17.03 -5.29
CA SER A 86 11.85 -17.00 -6.14
C SER A 86 11.87 -15.84 -7.14
N ASN A 87 10.70 -15.31 -7.51
CA ASN A 87 10.58 -14.18 -8.44
C ASN A 87 9.26 -13.43 -8.19
N VAL A 88 9.26 -12.10 -8.36
CA VAL A 88 8.04 -11.27 -8.29
C VAL A 88 8.09 -10.20 -9.37
N VAL A 89 7.18 -10.26 -10.33
CA VAL A 89 7.11 -9.34 -11.46
C VAL A 89 5.89 -8.44 -11.32
N SER A 90 6.08 -7.13 -11.41
CA SER A 90 4.97 -6.17 -11.50
C SER A 90 4.39 -6.16 -12.91
N GLY A 91 3.08 -6.02 -13.04
CA GLY A 91 2.41 -6.06 -14.33
C GLY A 91 0.92 -5.76 -14.26
N TYR A 92 0.23 -6.14 -15.32
CA TYR A 92 -1.18 -5.86 -15.54
C TYR A 92 -1.96 -7.16 -15.78
N ALA A 93 -3.09 -7.32 -15.10
CA ALA A 93 -4.00 -8.45 -15.27
C ALA A 93 -5.48 -8.02 -15.29
N GLY A 94 -6.33 -8.83 -15.90
CA GLY A 94 -7.78 -8.59 -16.01
C GLY A 94 -8.23 -7.95 -17.33
N GLY A 95 -7.41 -7.08 -17.92
CA GLY A 95 -7.65 -6.49 -19.24
C GLY A 95 -7.08 -7.31 -20.41
N SER A 96 -7.03 -6.69 -21.59
CA SER A 96 -6.49 -7.30 -22.81
C SER A 96 -4.99 -7.00 -23.01
N ARG A 97 -4.29 -7.81 -23.81
CA ARG A 97 -2.86 -7.60 -24.12
C ARG A 97 -2.59 -6.22 -24.74
N ASP A 98 -3.45 -5.80 -25.66
CA ASP A 98 -3.20 -4.62 -26.49
C ASP A 98 -3.24 -3.30 -25.70
N THR A 99 -3.84 -3.34 -24.51
CA THR A 99 -3.98 -2.18 -23.61
C THR A 99 -3.09 -2.25 -22.37
N ALA A 100 -2.19 -3.25 -22.29
CA ALA A 100 -1.34 -3.51 -21.14
C ALA A 100 -0.04 -2.67 -21.16
N GLN A 101 -0.17 -1.35 -21.12
CA GLN A 101 0.93 -0.38 -21.06
C GLN A 101 0.60 0.67 -20.00
N TYR A 102 1.59 1.14 -19.25
CA TYR A 102 1.35 1.98 -18.07
C TYR A 102 0.45 3.19 -18.38
N ASN A 103 0.78 3.95 -19.41
CA ASN A 103 0.03 5.13 -19.82
C ASN A 103 -1.47 4.84 -20.08
N ARG A 104 -1.80 3.70 -20.68
CA ARG A 104 -3.18 3.27 -20.92
C ARG A 104 -3.84 2.77 -19.65
N VAL A 105 -3.13 1.96 -18.86
CA VAL A 105 -3.69 1.40 -17.62
C VAL A 105 -3.98 2.51 -16.60
N SER A 106 -3.15 3.53 -16.52
CA SER A 106 -3.36 4.69 -15.64
C SER A 106 -4.61 5.51 -15.96
N GLU A 107 -5.19 5.39 -17.16
CA GLU A 107 -6.48 6.01 -17.51
C GLU A 107 -7.67 5.30 -16.83
N GLY A 108 -7.48 4.06 -16.35
CA GLY A 108 -8.47 3.34 -15.53
C GLY A 108 -9.63 2.69 -16.29
N ASP A 109 -9.64 2.73 -17.63
CA ASP A 109 -10.72 2.21 -18.49
C ASP A 109 -10.38 0.88 -19.20
N THR A 110 -9.15 0.39 -19.05
CA THR A 110 -8.65 -0.79 -19.78
C THR A 110 -9.10 -2.13 -19.21
N GLY A 111 -9.68 -2.13 -18.01
CA GLY A 111 -10.04 -3.32 -17.22
C GLY A 111 -8.87 -3.98 -16.51
N HIS A 112 -7.63 -3.50 -16.71
CA HIS A 112 -6.47 -4.01 -15.97
C HIS A 112 -6.51 -3.59 -14.49
N ALA A 113 -5.94 -4.43 -13.65
CA ALA A 113 -5.43 -4.07 -12.33
C ALA A 113 -3.90 -4.06 -12.39
N GLU A 114 -3.26 -3.11 -11.69
CA GLU A 114 -1.88 -3.26 -11.29
C GLU A 114 -1.77 -4.50 -10.40
N SER A 115 -0.93 -5.43 -10.84
CA SER A 115 -0.84 -6.77 -10.29
C SER A 115 0.61 -7.20 -10.15
N VAL A 116 0.85 -8.21 -9.33
CA VAL A 116 2.13 -8.92 -9.28
C VAL A 116 1.94 -10.38 -9.65
N GLN A 117 2.88 -10.93 -10.42
CA GLN A 117 3.03 -12.37 -10.59
C GLN A 117 4.15 -12.86 -9.68
N ILE A 118 3.82 -13.76 -8.77
CA ILE A 118 4.72 -14.32 -7.77
C ILE A 118 5.05 -15.74 -8.18
N THR A 119 6.32 -16.05 -8.39
CA THR A 119 6.82 -17.42 -8.56
C THR A 119 7.31 -17.93 -7.21
N TYR A 120 6.81 -19.08 -6.75
CA TYR A 120 7.10 -19.62 -5.42
C TYR A 120 7.28 -21.13 -5.44
N ASP A 121 7.98 -21.65 -4.43
CA ASP A 121 8.09 -23.08 -4.15
C ASP A 121 6.98 -23.50 -3.17
N PRO A 122 5.97 -24.28 -3.62
CA PRO A 122 4.84 -24.68 -2.78
C PRO A 122 5.23 -25.57 -1.60
N THR A 123 6.45 -26.14 -1.60
CA THR A 123 6.99 -26.91 -0.47
C THR A 123 7.53 -26.03 0.66
N GLN A 124 7.77 -24.74 0.38
CA GLN A 124 8.27 -23.76 1.35
C GLN A 124 7.20 -22.74 1.76
N VAL A 125 6.35 -22.32 0.82
CA VAL A 125 5.25 -21.40 1.07
C VAL A 125 4.06 -21.80 0.20
N THR A 126 2.90 -22.00 0.81
CA THR A 126 1.70 -22.43 0.10
C THR A 126 0.93 -21.26 -0.50
N TYR A 127 0.07 -21.52 -1.49
CA TYR A 127 -0.80 -20.50 -2.08
C TYR A 127 -1.70 -19.82 -1.04
N GLY A 128 -2.29 -20.60 -0.12
CA GLY A 128 -3.04 -20.05 1.00
C GLY A 128 -2.20 -19.16 1.91
N LYS A 129 -0.93 -19.51 2.18
CA LYS A 129 -0.02 -18.65 2.97
C LYS A 129 0.26 -17.33 2.24
N LEU A 130 0.44 -17.35 0.93
CA LEU A 130 0.59 -16.14 0.13
C LEU A 130 -0.67 -15.26 0.18
N LEU A 131 -1.87 -15.86 0.12
CA LEU A 131 -3.12 -15.14 0.33
C LEU A 131 -3.21 -14.55 1.75
N GLN A 132 -2.80 -15.29 2.78
CA GLN A 132 -2.79 -14.78 4.16
C GLN A 132 -1.92 -13.53 4.27
N ILE A 133 -0.73 -13.56 3.68
CA ILE A 133 0.17 -12.40 3.63
C ILE A 133 -0.49 -11.25 2.84
N PHE A 134 -1.06 -11.54 1.67
CA PHE A 134 -1.77 -10.55 0.85
C PHE A 134 -2.82 -9.80 1.66
N PHE A 135 -3.77 -10.50 2.30
CA PHE A 135 -4.84 -9.90 3.08
C PHE A 135 -4.38 -9.26 4.39
N SER A 136 -3.23 -9.66 4.94
CA SER A 136 -2.74 -9.12 6.20
C SER A 136 -1.88 -7.87 6.06
N VAL A 137 -1.03 -7.79 5.02
CA VAL A 137 0.02 -6.77 4.94
C VAL A 137 0.11 -6.03 3.62
N ALA A 138 -0.40 -6.57 2.50
CA ALA A 138 -0.15 -5.96 1.20
C ALA A 138 -1.02 -4.73 0.94
N HIS A 139 -2.25 -4.72 1.47
CA HIS A 139 -3.27 -3.71 1.17
C HIS A 139 -4.47 -3.81 2.14
N ASP A 140 -5.34 -2.80 2.14
CA ASP A 140 -6.70 -2.94 2.69
C ASP A 140 -7.64 -3.61 1.68
N PRO A 141 -8.14 -4.83 1.96
CA PRO A 141 -9.03 -5.55 1.06
C PRO A 141 -10.48 -5.05 1.07
N THR A 142 -10.80 -4.01 1.86
CA THR A 142 -12.15 -3.42 1.94
C THR A 142 -12.34 -2.19 1.05
N GLU A 143 -11.25 -1.59 0.57
CA GLU A 143 -11.33 -0.43 -0.33
C GLU A 143 -11.77 -0.84 -1.74
N LEU A 144 -12.88 -0.26 -2.20
CA LEU A 144 -13.39 -0.50 -3.55
C LEU A 144 -12.69 0.42 -4.56
N ASN A 145 -11.99 -0.17 -5.53
CA ASN A 145 -11.29 0.55 -6.62
C ASN A 145 -10.36 1.66 -6.08
N ARG A 146 -9.68 1.39 -4.98
CA ARG A 146 -8.74 2.29 -4.32
C ARG A 146 -7.76 1.48 -3.48
N GLN A 147 -6.58 2.05 -3.26
CA GLN A 147 -5.74 1.71 -2.11
C GLN A 147 -5.05 2.95 -1.57
N GLY A 148 -5.42 3.38 -0.36
CA GLY A 148 -4.82 4.56 0.27
C GLY A 148 -4.96 5.81 -0.62
N PRO A 149 -3.86 6.44 -1.09
CA PRO A 149 -3.94 7.64 -1.90
C PRO A 149 -4.32 7.34 -3.37
N ASP A 150 -4.27 6.08 -3.80
CA ASP A 150 -4.41 5.70 -5.21
C ASP A 150 -5.84 5.29 -5.52
N THR A 151 -6.54 6.10 -6.32
CA THR A 151 -7.94 5.87 -6.70
C THR A 151 -8.07 5.47 -8.17
N GLY A 152 -8.83 4.41 -8.44
CA GLY A 152 -9.05 3.91 -9.79
C GLY A 152 -9.26 2.39 -9.83
N SER A 153 -9.93 1.90 -10.88
CA SER A 153 -10.19 0.46 -11.06
C SER A 153 -8.90 -0.36 -11.20
N GLN A 154 -7.82 0.29 -11.64
CA GLN A 154 -6.48 -0.28 -11.73
C GLN A 154 -5.85 -0.59 -10.37
N TYR A 155 -6.33 0.03 -9.29
CA TYR A 155 -5.84 -0.18 -7.92
C TYR A 155 -6.76 -1.09 -7.09
N ARG A 156 -7.75 -1.74 -7.72
CA ARG A 156 -8.70 -2.61 -7.01
C ARG A 156 -8.00 -3.81 -6.38
N SER A 157 -8.57 -4.30 -5.28
CA SER A 157 -8.22 -5.61 -4.72
C SER A 157 -8.76 -6.73 -5.60
N ALA A 158 -7.88 -7.60 -6.11
CA ALA A 158 -8.26 -8.79 -6.86
C ALA A 158 -7.23 -9.93 -6.73
N VAL A 159 -7.72 -11.15 -6.86
CA VAL A 159 -6.94 -12.38 -6.99
C VAL A 159 -7.28 -12.99 -8.35
N PHE A 160 -6.26 -13.39 -9.11
CA PHE A 160 -6.42 -14.02 -10.42
C PHE A 160 -5.87 -15.45 -10.37
N PRO A 161 -6.70 -16.45 -10.01
CA PRO A 161 -6.26 -17.83 -9.92
C PRO A 161 -5.73 -18.36 -11.26
N ALA A 162 -4.57 -19.01 -11.23
CA ALA A 162 -3.96 -19.62 -12.40
C ALA A 162 -4.65 -20.94 -12.81
N ASN A 163 -5.32 -21.60 -11.87
CA ASN A 163 -6.00 -22.87 -12.07
C ASN A 163 -7.26 -22.99 -11.18
N ASP A 164 -8.01 -24.08 -11.32
CA ASP A 164 -9.25 -24.31 -10.56
C ASP A 164 -9.03 -24.56 -9.06
N MET A 165 -7.88 -25.09 -8.67
CA MET A 165 -7.56 -25.32 -7.26
C MET A 165 -7.28 -23.99 -6.55
N GLN A 166 -6.42 -23.13 -7.11
CA GLN A 166 -6.25 -21.75 -6.64
C GLN A 166 -7.57 -20.99 -6.57
N ARG A 167 -8.49 -21.22 -7.52
CA ARG A 167 -9.81 -20.58 -7.51
C ARG A 167 -10.61 -21.01 -6.29
N LYS A 168 -10.67 -22.31 -6.01
CA LYS A 168 -11.37 -22.86 -4.84
C LYS A 168 -10.76 -22.35 -3.54
N VAL A 169 -9.43 -22.38 -3.42
CA VAL A 169 -8.72 -21.89 -2.22
C VAL A 169 -8.98 -20.39 -2.02
N ALA A 170 -8.84 -19.56 -3.06
CA ALA A 170 -9.08 -18.12 -2.97
C ALA A 170 -10.53 -17.80 -2.58
N GLN A 171 -11.51 -18.47 -3.18
CA GLN A 171 -12.93 -18.27 -2.84
C GLN A 171 -13.23 -18.68 -1.40
N ALA A 172 -12.79 -19.87 -1.00
CA ALA A 172 -12.97 -20.35 0.37
C ALA A 172 -12.31 -19.42 1.39
N TYR A 173 -11.13 -18.88 1.06
CA TYR A 173 -10.39 -18.02 1.96
C TYR A 173 -10.99 -16.61 2.07
N VAL A 174 -11.48 -16.02 0.97
CA VAL A 174 -12.26 -14.77 1.01
C VAL A 174 -13.49 -14.94 1.92
N THR A 175 -14.23 -16.04 1.76
CA THR A 175 -15.36 -16.37 2.64
C THR A 175 -14.91 -16.52 4.10
N GLN A 176 -13.81 -17.24 4.36
CA GLN A 176 -13.28 -17.42 5.71
C GLN A 176 -12.94 -16.09 6.38
N ILE A 177 -12.27 -15.16 5.67
CA ILE A 177 -11.91 -13.84 6.21
C ILE A 177 -13.17 -13.01 6.48
N ASP A 178 -14.15 -13.02 5.59
CA ASP A 178 -15.40 -12.28 5.80
C ASP A 178 -16.15 -12.82 7.04
N HIS A 179 -16.15 -14.14 7.27
CA HIS A 179 -16.71 -14.74 8.49
C HIS A 179 -15.93 -14.39 9.75
N ALA A 180 -14.61 -14.25 9.67
CA ALA A 180 -13.76 -13.93 10.81
C ALA A 180 -13.94 -12.50 11.33
N LYS A 181 -14.57 -11.61 10.54
CA LYS A 181 -14.86 -10.20 10.91
C LYS A 181 -13.64 -9.44 11.43
N VAL A 182 -12.47 -9.75 10.88
CA VAL A 182 -11.20 -9.04 11.13
C VAL A 182 -11.28 -7.60 10.58
N PHE A 183 -12.00 -7.42 9.47
CA PHE A 183 -12.28 -6.12 8.90
C PHE A 183 -13.69 -5.65 9.28
N SER A 184 -13.81 -4.35 9.58
CA SER A 184 -15.08 -3.72 9.92
C SER A 184 -16.01 -3.59 8.72
N ASN A 185 -15.44 -3.48 7.53
CA ASN A 185 -16.15 -3.41 6.25
C ASN A 185 -16.07 -4.75 5.53
N ALA A 186 -17.04 -5.02 4.66
CA ALA A 186 -17.00 -6.18 3.78
C ALA A 186 -15.80 -6.10 2.83
N LEU A 187 -15.28 -7.26 2.44
CA LEU A 187 -14.18 -7.33 1.48
C LEU A 187 -14.67 -6.87 0.10
N ALA A 188 -13.93 -5.96 -0.53
CA ALA A 188 -14.11 -5.53 -1.93
C ALA A 188 -13.35 -6.43 -2.92
N THR A 189 -12.60 -7.40 -2.38
CA THR A 189 -11.69 -8.26 -3.16
C THR A 189 -12.45 -9.17 -4.13
N LYS A 190 -12.03 -9.17 -5.40
CA LYS A 190 -12.62 -10.03 -6.44
C LYS A 190 -11.74 -11.23 -6.74
N VAL A 191 -12.36 -12.39 -6.95
CA VAL A 191 -11.69 -13.57 -7.53
C VAL A 191 -12.02 -13.64 -9.01
N GLU A 192 -11.12 -13.14 -9.86
CA GLU A 192 -11.33 -12.94 -11.29
C GLU A 192 -10.67 -14.04 -12.12
N ALA A 193 -11.09 -14.24 -13.38
CA ALA A 193 -10.41 -15.18 -14.28
C ALA A 193 -9.08 -14.59 -14.77
N LEU A 194 -7.99 -15.37 -14.72
CA LEU A 194 -6.72 -14.97 -15.29
C LEU A 194 -6.77 -15.10 -16.82
N ARG A 195 -7.06 -14.00 -17.52
CA ARG A 195 -7.03 -13.93 -19.00
C ARG A 195 -5.60 -13.90 -19.54
N GLY A 196 -4.67 -13.41 -18.73
CA GLY A 196 -3.27 -13.20 -19.03
C GLY A 196 -2.64 -12.29 -17.98
N PHE A 197 -1.32 -12.37 -17.86
CA PHE A 197 -0.52 -11.45 -17.09
C PHE A 197 0.49 -10.81 -18.04
N TYR A 198 0.58 -9.48 -18.00
CA TYR A 198 1.42 -8.70 -18.90
C TYR A 198 2.44 -7.93 -18.05
N PRO A 199 3.74 -8.29 -18.10
CA PRO A 199 4.76 -7.57 -17.35
C PRO A 199 4.74 -6.07 -17.64
N ALA A 200 4.81 -5.27 -16.58
CA ALA A 200 5.00 -3.83 -16.70
C ALA A 200 6.42 -3.53 -17.18
N GLU A 201 6.61 -2.31 -17.66
CA GLU A 201 7.86 -1.79 -18.15
C GLU A 201 8.99 -1.94 -17.11
N SER A 202 10.22 -2.12 -17.58
CA SER A 202 11.37 -2.45 -16.72
C SER A 202 11.66 -1.41 -15.64
N TYR A 203 11.25 -0.16 -15.83
CA TYR A 203 11.41 0.90 -14.84
C TYR A 203 10.44 0.77 -13.65
N HIS A 204 9.35 0.01 -13.77
CA HIS A 204 8.47 -0.31 -12.64
C HIS A 204 8.97 -1.51 -11.82
N GLN A 205 9.89 -2.31 -12.35
CA GLN A 205 10.39 -3.50 -11.68
C GLN A 205 11.38 -3.14 -10.56
N ASN A 206 11.20 -3.77 -9.39
CA ASN A 206 12.02 -3.56 -8.19
C ASN A 206 11.99 -2.11 -7.69
N PHE A 207 10.91 -1.36 -7.95
CA PHE A 207 10.89 0.09 -7.72
C PHE A 207 11.12 0.46 -6.25
N LEU A 208 10.45 -0.22 -5.30
CA LEU A 208 10.65 -0.02 -3.86
C LEU A 208 12.12 -0.23 -3.49
N THR A 209 12.71 -1.36 -3.88
CA THR A 209 14.11 -1.70 -3.58
C THR A 209 15.10 -0.70 -4.17
N ARG A 210 14.83 -0.21 -5.38
CA ARG A 210 15.71 0.73 -6.08
C ARG A 210 15.55 2.17 -5.59
N ASN A 211 14.42 2.52 -5.00
CA ASN A 211 14.08 3.87 -4.59
C ASN A 211 13.52 3.91 -3.14
N PRO A 212 14.25 3.39 -2.14
CA PRO A 212 13.72 3.22 -0.79
C PRO A 212 13.43 4.54 -0.06
N SER A 213 14.05 5.64 -0.50
CA SER A 213 13.82 6.99 0.04
C SER A 213 12.79 7.80 -0.74
N TYR A 214 12.17 7.23 -1.79
CA TYR A 214 11.14 7.93 -2.55
C TYR A 214 9.94 8.21 -1.64
N PRO A 215 9.44 9.46 -1.54
CA PRO A 215 8.46 9.83 -0.52
C PRO A 215 7.20 8.94 -0.51
N TYR A 216 6.71 8.56 -1.70
CA TYR A 216 5.59 7.64 -1.82
C TYR A 216 5.92 6.26 -1.20
N ILE A 217 7.11 5.70 -1.48
CA ILE A 217 7.56 4.42 -0.92
C ILE A 217 7.65 4.50 0.61
N VAL A 218 8.23 5.58 1.13
CA VAL A 218 8.42 5.77 2.58
C VAL A 218 7.09 5.80 3.32
N VAL A 219 6.08 6.48 2.76
CA VAL A 219 4.79 6.66 3.43
C VAL A 219 3.87 5.46 3.24
N ASN A 220 3.84 4.86 2.05
CA ASN A 220 2.81 3.90 1.67
C ASN A 220 3.29 2.44 1.68
N ASP A 221 4.59 2.19 1.44
CA ASP A 221 5.06 0.83 1.13
C ASP A 221 6.09 0.27 2.13
N LEU A 222 6.98 1.10 2.70
CA LEU A 222 7.90 0.63 3.76
C LEU A 222 7.16 0.10 5.00
N PRO A 223 6.05 0.71 5.47
CA PRO A 223 5.29 0.15 6.58
C PRO A 223 4.79 -1.28 6.32
N LYS A 224 4.48 -1.62 5.06
CA LYS A 224 4.07 -2.99 4.68
C LYS A 224 5.20 -4.01 4.87
N ILE A 225 6.45 -3.60 4.65
CA ILE A 225 7.62 -4.46 4.86
C ILE A 225 7.88 -4.67 6.36
N ASP A 226 7.74 -3.61 7.15
CA ASP A 226 7.83 -3.71 8.61
C ASP A 226 6.72 -4.60 9.19
N ASP A 227 5.50 -4.47 8.66
CA ASP A 227 4.37 -5.30 9.04
C ASP A 227 4.53 -6.77 8.63
N LEU A 228 5.10 -7.04 7.45
CA LEU A 228 5.47 -8.40 7.05
C LEU A 228 6.46 -9.01 8.05
N LYS A 229 7.50 -8.27 8.43
CA LYS A 229 8.50 -8.72 9.40
C LYS A 229 7.89 -8.96 10.78
N ARG A 230 6.96 -8.10 11.21
CA ARG A 230 6.28 -8.15 12.51
C ARG A 230 5.26 -9.29 12.60
N LEU A 231 4.44 -9.46 11.57
CA LEU A 231 3.33 -10.43 11.57
C LEU A 231 3.74 -11.81 11.07
N PHE A 232 4.70 -11.90 10.16
CA PHE A 232 5.16 -13.17 9.58
C PHE A 232 6.69 -13.33 9.66
N PRO A 233 7.30 -13.26 10.86
CA PRO A 233 8.76 -13.32 11.02
C PRO A 233 9.38 -14.60 10.43
N ASP A 234 8.68 -15.73 10.51
CA ASP A 234 9.15 -17.02 9.97
C ASP A 234 9.14 -17.05 8.43
N MET A 235 8.27 -16.25 7.80
CA MET A 235 8.19 -16.12 6.34
C MET A 235 9.03 -14.96 5.82
N TYR A 236 9.50 -14.06 6.68
CA TYR A 236 10.29 -12.92 6.25
C TYR A 236 11.75 -13.30 5.95
N ARG A 237 12.32 -12.68 4.92
CA ARG A 237 13.76 -12.63 4.66
C ARG A 237 14.22 -11.21 4.44
N THR A 238 15.41 -10.89 4.95
CA THR A 238 16.00 -9.55 4.83
C THR A 238 16.37 -9.20 3.40
N GLN A 239 16.91 -10.16 2.63
CA GLN A 239 17.30 -9.91 1.25
C GLN A 239 16.10 -10.18 0.31
N PRO A 240 15.64 -9.18 -0.46
CA PRO A 240 14.58 -9.40 -1.43
C PRO A 240 15.07 -10.23 -2.62
N VAL A 241 14.22 -11.08 -3.20
CA VAL A 241 14.47 -11.58 -4.57
C VAL A 241 14.06 -10.49 -5.55
N LEU A 242 14.96 -10.15 -6.45
CA LEU A 242 14.68 -9.14 -7.46
C LEU A 242 14.07 -9.79 -8.70
N ALA A 243 13.11 -9.10 -9.31
CA ALA A 243 12.66 -9.44 -10.64
C ALA A 243 13.87 -9.45 -11.57
N LYS A 244 14.07 -10.55 -12.29
CA LYS A 244 15.04 -10.58 -13.37
C LYS A 244 14.52 -9.63 -14.44
N ALA A 245 15.17 -8.49 -14.64
CA ALA A 245 14.84 -7.63 -15.77
C ALA A 245 15.03 -8.47 -17.03
N ASP A 246 13.97 -8.62 -17.83
CA ASP A 246 14.06 -9.25 -19.14
C ASP A 246 15.16 -8.50 -19.90
N SER A 247 16.27 -9.18 -20.15
CA SER A 247 17.33 -8.74 -21.05
C SER A 247 16.78 -8.90 -22.45
N ARG A 248 16.05 -7.89 -22.92
CA ARG A 248 15.70 -7.75 -24.33
C ARG A 248 16.16 -6.39 -24.83
#